data_AF-A0A9W7A6K5-F1
#
_entry.id   AF-A0A9W7A6K5-F1
#
_cell.length_a   1.000
_cell.length_b   1.000
_cell.length_c   1.000
_cell.angle_alpha   90.00
_cell.angle_beta   90.00
_cell.angle_gamma   90.00
#
_symmetry.space_group_name_H-M   'P 1'
#
loop_
_entity.id
_entity.type
_entity.pdbx_description
1 polymer ?
#
loop_
_entity_poly.entity_id
_entity_poly.type
_entity_poly.pdbx_seq_one_letter_code
_entity_poly.pdbx_strand_id
1 'polypeptide(L)'
;MVKANGMSPSPFWQPSTPGERLLALCYKSAFLALLLWGYLNCTSSLDRAGSVGVAVVFIVIELTWTTIAHEDPKTGSVSVKGWQGKFGHSSFAQFWSNVVWGSMLLFRYREVIGLFGLEEGWARSALFVFMFPFSVWWLEIVEGYILIFLFGKNVAWEYKGKAAYFHGTITIEYFVPWLGLGAAIELLWDSLILDLIKEGRCSGQS
;
A
#
# COMPACT_ATOMS: atom_id res chain seq x y z
N MET A 1 6.65 -32.37 -5.01
CA MET A 1 6.23 -30.97 -4.78
C MET A 1 4.91 -30.76 -5.48
N VAL A 2 3.81 -30.71 -4.73
CA VAL A 2 2.51 -30.29 -5.27
C VAL A 2 2.63 -28.81 -5.64
N LYS A 3 2.46 -28.46 -6.92
CA LYS A 3 2.37 -27.05 -7.34
C LYS A 3 1.15 -26.48 -6.62
N ALA A 4 1.37 -25.72 -5.55
CA ALA A 4 0.32 -25.00 -4.87
C ALA A 4 -0.27 -23.98 -5.86
N ASN A 5 -1.50 -24.25 -6.31
CA ASN A 5 -2.44 -23.35 -6.98
C ASN A 5 -1.86 -22.02 -7.48
N GLY A 6 -1.23 -22.02 -8.66
CA GLY A 6 -0.94 -20.80 -9.43
C GLY A 6 -0.05 -19.73 -8.76
N MET A 7 0.49 -19.98 -7.56
CA MET A 7 1.34 -19.00 -6.89
C MET A 7 2.69 -18.93 -7.61
N SER A 8 3.13 -17.72 -7.92
CA SER A 8 4.49 -17.51 -8.41
C SER A 8 5.45 -17.85 -7.25
N PRO A 9 6.47 -18.69 -7.48
CA PRO A 9 7.43 -19.00 -6.43
C PRO A 9 8.11 -17.72 -5.95
N SER A 10 8.43 -17.67 -4.66
CA SER A 10 9.23 -16.56 -4.10
C SER A 10 10.52 -16.40 -4.91
N PRO A 11 10.87 -15.16 -5.32
CA PRO A 11 12.14 -14.89 -5.97
C PRO A 11 13.31 -14.91 -4.98
N PHE A 12 13.04 -14.96 -3.67
CA PHE A 12 14.04 -15.01 -2.63
C PHE A 12 14.30 -16.44 -2.17
N TRP A 13 15.55 -16.72 -1.81
CA TRP A 13 15.95 -18.00 -1.21
C TRP A 13 15.09 -18.34 0.02
N GLN A 14 14.54 -19.56 0.03
CA GLN A 14 13.71 -20.07 1.13
C GLN A 14 14.48 -21.16 1.89
N PRO A 15 14.65 -21.01 3.22
CA PRO A 15 15.44 -21.95 4.01
C PRO A 15 14.75 -23.31 4.15
N SER A 16 15.50 -24.39 3.94
CA SER A 16 15.00 -25.77 3.97
C SER A 16 15.37 -26.50 5.27
N THR A 17 16.55 -26.24 5.81
CA THR A 17 17.07 -26.88 7.04
C THR A 17 16.88 -26.00 8.28
N PRO A 18 16.95 -26.56 9.51
CA PRO A 18 16.86 -25.77 10.73
C PRO A 18 17.92 -24.66 10.85
N GLY A 19 19.17 -24.94 10.46
CA GLY A 19 20.25 -23.95 10.49
C GLY A 19 20.01 -22.81 9.49
N GLU A 20 19.53 -23.14 8.30
CA GLU A 20 19.13 -22.15 7.29
C GLU A 20 17.97 -21.27 7.77
N ARG A 21 17.00 -21.84 8.48
CA ARG A 21 15.86 -21.10 9.05
C ARG A 21 16.31 -20.12 10.13
N LEU A 22 17.26 -20.52 10.98
CA LEU A 22 17.84 -19.64 11.99
C LEU A 22 18.59 -18.47 11.32
N LEU A 23 19.44 -18.77 10.32
CA LEU A 23 20.12 -17.74 9.54
C LEU A 23 19.14 -16.77 8.88
N ALA A 24 18.06 -17.31 8.28
CA ALA A 24 16.99 -16.52 7.69
C ALA A 24 16.29 -15.61 8.70
N LEU A 25 15.98 -16.13 9.88
CA LEU A 25 15.41 -15.34 10.94
C LEU A 25 16.33 -14.18 11.32
N CYS A 26 17.64 -14.41 11.44
CA CYS A 26 18.62 -13.38 11.79
C CYS A 26 18.67 -12.25 10.75
N TYR A 27 18.90 -12.56 9.46
CA TYR A 27 19.03 -11.50 8.46
C TYR A 27 17.71 -10.80 8.17
N LYS A 28 16.56 -11.50 8.22
CA LYS A 28 15.23 -10.88 8.04
C LYS A 28 14.89 -9.95 9.19
N SER A 29 15.22 -10.35 10.42
CA SER A 29 15.05 -9.51 11.61
C SER A 29 15.93 -8.27 11.54
N ALA A 30 17.19 -8.43 11.13
CA ALA A 30 18.10 -7.30 10.93
C ALA A 30 17.59 -6.33 9.85
N PHE A 31 17.10 -6.85 8.72
CA PHE A 31 16.48 -6.04 7.68
C PHE A 31 15.26 -5.26 8.21
N LEU A 32 14.36 -5.93 8.93
CA LEU A 32 13.17 -5.28 9.50
C LEU A 32 13.57 -4.20 10.52
N ALA A 33 14.57 -4.47 11.37
CA ALA A 33 15.08 -3.49 12.32
C ALA A 33 15.66 -2.26 11.62
N LEU A 34 16.43 -2.43 10.55
CA LEU A 34 16.96 -1.33 9.74
C LEU A 34 15.86 -0.54 9.05
N LEU A 35 14.84 -1.21 8.53
CA LEU A 35 13.69 -0.57 7.90
C LEU A 35 12.90 0.27 8.91
N LEU A 36 12.60 -0.29 10.09
CA LEU A 36 11.92 0.43 11.17
C LEU A 36 12.76 1.58 11.72
N TRP A 37 14.07 1.38 11.87
CA TRP A 37 15.00 2.44 12.24
C TRP A 37 14.99 3.56 11.20
N GLY A 38 15.07 3.25 9.91
CA GLY A 38 14.97 4.22 8.83
C GLY A 38 13.65 4.98 8.88
N TYR A 39 12.52 4.28 8.98
CA TYR A 39 11.20 4.90 9.13
C TYR A 39 11.16 5.86 10.32
N LEU A 40 11.62 5.44 11.51
CA LEU A 40 11.59 6.27 12.72
C LEU A 40 12.50 7.50 12.65
N ASN A 41 13.60 7.44 11.89
CA ASN A 41 14.55 8.55 11.76
C ASN A 41 14.25 9.47 10.56
N CYS A 42 13.55 8.97 9.53
CA CYS A 42 13.22 9.74 8.32
C CYS A 42 11.82 10.36 8.34
N THR A 43 10.98 10.03 9.32
CA THR A 43 9.61 10.55 9.44
C THR A 43 9.42 11.34 10.73
N SER A 44 8.68 12.44 10.64
CA SER A 44 8.31 13.22 11.83
C SER A 44 7.21 12.50 12.63
N SER A 45 7.03 12.84 13.91
CA SER A 45 5.92 12.29 14.71
C SER A 45 4.55 12.58 14.09
N LEU A 46 4.39 13.71 13.41
CA LEU A 46 3.17 14.06 12.69
C LEU A 46 2.93 13.18 11.47
N ASP A 47 3.97 12.91 10.67
CA ASP A 47 3.85 12.01 9.50
C ASP A 47 3.47 10.59 9.93
N ARG A 48 4.04 10.13 11.06
CA ARG A 48 3.73 8.81 11.63
C ARG A 48 2.29 8.75 12.13
N ALA A 49 1.83 9.77 12.86
CA ALA A 49 0.44 9.86 13.32
C ALA A 49 -0.54 9.91 12.13
N GLY A 50 -0.21 10.70 11.11
CA GLY A 50 -0.96 10.76 9.86
C GLY A 50 -1.02 9.40 9.17
N SER A 51 0.11 8.68 9.09
CA SER A 51 0.16 7.34 8.48
C SER A 51 -0.70 6.31 9.23
N VAL A 52 -0.77 6.40 10.56
CA VAL A 52 -1.70 5.57 11.36
C VAL A 52 -3.15 5.90 11.02
N GLY A 53 -3.52 7.18 10.97
CA GLY A 53 -4.88 7.59 10.57
C GLY A 53 -5.24 7.08 9.17
N VAL A 54 -4.29 7.12 8.25
CA VAL A 54 -4.44 6.64 6.87
C VAL A 54 -4.61 5.13 6.83
N ALA A 55 -3.82 4.38 7.59
CA ALA A 55 -4.00 2.94 7.71
C ALA A 55 -5.39 2.56 8.25
N VAL A 56 -5.94 3.33 9.21
CA VAL A 56 -7.30 3.14 9.71
C VAL A 56 -8.35 3.40 8.63
N VAL A 57 -8.22 4.50 7.87
CA VAL A 57 -9.12 4.79 6.75
C VAL A 57 -9.03 3.71 5.68
N PHE A 58 -7.83 3.24 5.36
CA PHE A 58 -7.62 2.15 4.40
C PHE A 58 -8.27 0.84 4.82
N ILE A 59 -8.31 0.52 6.13
CA ILE A 59 -9.09 -0.63 6.60
C ILE A 59 -10.55 -0.49 6.16
N VAL A 60 -11.16 0.69 6.32
CA VAL A 60 -12.57 0.90 5.94
C VAL A 60 -12.75 0.79 4.42
N ILE A 61 -11.85 1.40 3.64
CA ILE A 61 -11.86 1.32 2.16
C ILE A 61 -11.73 -0.14 1.71
N GLU A 62 -10.77 -0.87 2.27
CA GLU A 62 -10.50 -2.25 1.91
C GLU A 62 -11.64 -3.18 2.32
N LEU A 63 -12.15 -3.05 3.54
CA LEU A 63 -13.33 -3.79 4.00
C LEU A 63 -14.51 -3.56 3.06
N THR A 64 -14.76 -2.31 2.69
CA THR A 64 -15.85 -1.95 1.78
C THR A 64 -15.62 -2.56 0.41
N TRP A 65 -14.44 -2.35 -0.17
CA TRP A 65 -14.08 -2.83 -1.49
C TRP A 65 -14.13 -4.35 -1.60
N THR A 66 -13.48 -5.06 -0.68
CA THR A 66 -13.46 -6.54 -0.65
C THR A 66 -14.82 -7.16 -0.31
N THR A 67 -15.75 -6.38 0.27
CA THR A 67 -17.15 -6.80 0.47
C THR A 67 -17.97 -6.74 -0.83
N ILE A 68 -17.69 -5.78 -1.71
CA ILE A 68 -18.54 -5.48 -2.90
C ILE A 68 -17.89 -5.87 -4.23
N ALA A 69 -16.57 -5.94 -4.29
CA ALA A 69 -15.79 -6.27 -5.46
C ALA A 69 -15.52 -7.78 -5.50
N HIS A 70 -15.58 -8.32 -6.71
CA HIS A 70 -15.36 -9.72 -6.99
C HIS A 70 -14.31 -9.86 -8.08
N GLU A 71 -13.25 -10.61 -7.77
CA GLU A 71 -12.21 -11.02 -8.70
C GLU A 71 -12.52 -12.41 -9.27
N ASP A 72 -12.59 -12.54 -10.59
CA ASP A 72 -12.71 -13.85 -11.22
C ASP A 72 -11.38 -14.62 -11.09
N PRO A 73 -11.34 -15.81 -10.45
CA PRO A 73 -10.11 -16.54 -10.21
C PRO A 73 -9.38 -17.00 -11.47
N LYS A 74 -10.07 -17.08 -12.61
CA LYS A 74 -9.50 -17.56 -13.90
C LYS A 74 -8.94 -16.42 -14.73
N THR A 75 -9.61 -15.28 -14.75
CA THR A 75 -9.23 -14.14 -15.60
C THR A 75 -8.46 -13.08 -14.83
N GLY A 76 -8.70 -12.95 -13.52
CA GLY A 76 -8.24 -11.83 -12.70
C GLY A 76 -9.10 -10.57 -12.83
N SER A 77 -10.20 -10.63 -13.60
CA SER A 77 -11.04 -9.46 -13.86
C SER A 77 -11.80 -9.06 -12.60
N VAL A 78 -11.83 -7.76 -12.31
CA VAL A 78 -12.47 -7.21 -11.11
C VAL A 78 -13.81 -6.60 -11.49
N SER A 79 -14.87 -6.94 -10.76
CA SER A 79 -16.22 -6.43 -11.00
C SER A 79 -16.94 -6.12 -9.70
N VAL A 80 -17.73 -5.05 -9.68
CA VAL A 80 -18.55 -4.68 -8.50
C VAL A 80 -19.90 -5.39 -8.61
N LYS A 81 -20.16 -6.35 -7.72
CA LYS A 81 -21.39 -7.16 -7.68
C LYS A 81 -22.21 -6.95 -6.41
N GLY A 82 -21.78 -6.04 -5.53
CA GLY A 82 -22.41 -5.81 -4.23
C GLY A 82 -22.13 -6.94 -3.23
N TRP A 83 -22.78 -6.90 -2.07
CA TRP A 83 -22.54 -7.85 -0.99
C TRP A 83 -23.03 -9.26 -1.34
N GLN A 84 -22.15 -10.26 -1.20
CA GLN A 84 -22.42 -11.68 -1.50
C GLN A 84 -22.43 -12.56 -0.24
N GLY A 85 -22.76 -11.99 0.92
CA GLY A 85 -22.89 -12.72 2.19
C GLY A 85 -21.58 -12.97 2.95
N LYS A 86 -20.48 -12.33 2.55
CA LYS A 86 -19.20 -12.33 3.29
C LYS A 86 -18.71 -10.91 3.49
N PHE A 87 -18.22 -10.61 4.69
CA PHE A 87 -17.52 -9.36 4.94
C PHE A 87 -16.11 -9.43 4.38
N GLY A 88 -15.65 -8.30 3.88
CA GLY A 88 -14.26 -8.04 3.58
C GLY A 88 -13.36 -8.20 4.79
N HIS A 89 -12.05 -8.22 4.56
CA HIS A 89 -11.05 -8.21 5.63
C HIS A 89 -9.86 -7.35 5.23
N SER A 90 -9.10 -6.90 6.22
CA SER A 90 -7.77 -6.31 6.05
C SER A 90 -6.78 -7.15 6.85
N SER A 91 -5.62 -7.45 6.28
CA SER A 91 -4.61 -8.23 6.99
C SER A 91 -3.79 -7.34 7.94
N PHE A 92 -3.25 -7.96 8.99
CA PHE A 92 -2.32 -7.26 9.89
C PHE A 92 -1.07 -6.76 9.15
N ALA A 93 -0.59 -7.51 8.15
CA ALA A 93 0.55 -7.11 7.34
C ALA A 93 0.22 -5.87 6.48
N GLN A 94 -0.98 -5.81 5.91
CA GLN A 94 -1.46 -4.67 5.13
C GLN A 94 -1.62 -3.42 5.99
N PHE A 95 -2.19 -3.56 7.19
CA PHE A 95 -2.29 -2.46 8.14
C PHE A 95 -0.92 -1.84 8.43
N TRP A 96 0.08 -2.65 8.80
CA TRP A 96 1.41 -2.12 9.10
C TRP A 96 2.16 -1.62 7.88
N SER A 97 1.90 -2.19 6.69
CA SER A 97 2.46 -1.66 5.44
C SER A 97 1.92 -0.24 5.20
N ASN A 98 0.61 -0.04 5.34
CA ASN A 98 -0.01 1.29 5.26
C ASN A 98 0.51 2.25 6.33
N VAL A 99 0.81 1.79 7.55
CA VAL A 99 1.42 2.63 8.60
C VAL A 99 2.83 3.08 8.21
N VAL A 100 3.67 2.18 7.69
CA VAL A 100 5.05 2.52 7.35
C VAL A 100 5.14 3.41 6.10
N TRP A 101 4.28 3.14 5.11
CA TRP A 101 4.39 3.74 3.78
C TRP A 101 3.31 4.78 3.46
N GLY A 102 2.27 4.91 4.27
CA GLY A 102 1.16 5.85 4.04
C GLY A 102 1.62 7.31 3.96
N SER A 103 2.61 7.71 4.75
CA SER A 103 3.22 9.05 4.66
C SER A 103 3.90 9.30 3.32
N MET A 104 4.49 8.28 2.70
CA MET A 104 5.08 8.43 1.36
C MET A 104 4.00 8.67 0.31
N LEU A 105 2.88 7.93 0.37
CA LEU A 105 1.77 8.08 -0.57
C LEU A 105 1.10 9.45 -0.51
N LEU A 106 1.00 10.05 0.69
CA LEU A 106 0.22 11.29 0.87
C LEU A 106 1.06 12.55 0.90
N PHE A 107 2.19 12.55 1.61
CA PHE A 107 2.99 13.75 1.79
C PHE A 107 4.09 13.85 0.74
N ARG A 108 4.91 12.79 0.62
CA ARG A 108 6.05 12.80 -0.30
C ARG A 108 5.63 12.78 -1.76
N TYR A 109 4.56 12.07 -2.08
CA TYR A 109 4.03 12.06 -3.43
C TYR A 109 3.66 13.47 -3.93
N ARG A 110 3.02 14.30 -3.09
CA ARG A 110 2.70 15.69 -3.45
C ARG A 110 3.92 16.58 -3.61
N GLU A 111 4.97 16.35 -2.81
CA GLU A 111 6.26 17.02 -2.97
C GLU A 111 6.88 16.67 -4.33
N VAL A 112 6.89 15.38 -4.69
CA VAL A 112 7.40 14.89 -5.99
C VAL A 112 6.61 15.50 -7.16
N ILE A 113 5.28 15.56 -7.07
CA ILE A 113 4.45 16.21 -8.09
C ILE A 113 4.79 17.70 -8.21
N GLY A 114 5.12 18.38 -7.10
CA GLY A 114 5.57 19.76 -7.11
C GLY A 114 6.91 19.99 -7.82
N LEU A 115 7.78 18.97 -7.93
CA LEU A 115 9.06 19.07 -8.63
C LEU A 115 8.91 19.25 -10.15
N PHE A 116 7.75 18.92 -10.72
CA PHE A 116 7.49 19.06 -12.15
C PHE A 116 7.24 20.52 -12.59
N GLY A 117 7.39 21.49 -11.68
CA GLY A 117 7.28 22.92 -12.00
C GLY A 117 5.87 23.37 -12.38
N LEU A 118 4.86 22.56 -12.08
CA LEU A 118 3.46 22.95 -12.21
C LEU A 118 3.06 23.80 -11.00
N GLU A 119 2.76 25.07 -11.25
CA GLU A 119 2.20 25.98 -10.25
C GLU A 119 0.85 25.46 -9.69
N GLU A 120 0.36 26.09 -8.62
CA GLU A 120 -0.96 25.78 -8.06
C GLU A 120 -2.06 25.94 -9.12
N GLY A 121 -2.95 24.96 -9.21
CA GLY A 121 -4.06 24.98 -10.16
C GLY A 121 -4.46 23.59 -10.66
N TRP A 122 -5.46 23.56 -11.55
CA TRP A 122 -6.10 22.34 -12.02
C TRP A 122 -5.14 21.35 -12.72
N ALA A 123 -4.08 21.84 -13.35
CA ALA A 123 -3.10 21.00 -14.03
C ALA A 123 -2.29 20.16 -13.03
N ARG A 124 -1.92 20.72 -11.88
CA ARG A 124 -1.25 20.00 -10.79
C ARG A 124 -2.18 18.96 -10.17
N SER A 125 -3.44 19.33 -9.93
CA SER A 125 -4.47 18.41 -9.44
C SER A 125 -4.71 17.25 -10.40
N ALA A 126 -4.83 17.52 -11.70
CA ALA A 126 -4.97 16.49 -12.72
C ALA A 126 -3.76 15.56 -12.73
N LEU A 127 -2.54 16.10 -12.71
CA LEU A 127 -1.32 15.28 -12.66
C LEU A 127 -1.29 14.40 -11.40
N PHE A 128 -1.64 14.95 -10.24
CA PHE A 128 -1.75 14.19 -8.98
C PHE A 128 -2.71 13.01 -9.14
N VAL A 129 -3.91 13.24 -9.66
CA VAL A 129 -4.92 12.19 -9.84
C VAL A 129 -4.46 11.12 -10.83
N PHE A 130 -3.96 11.51 -12.01
CA PHE A 130 -3.53 10.57 -13.04
C PHE A 130 -2.28 9.78 -12.66
N MET A 131 -1.40 10.34 -11.83
CA MET A 131 -0.19 9.67 -11.36
C MET A 131 -0.41 8.87 -10.07
N PHE A 132 -1.60 8.98 -9.45
CA PHE A 132 -1.93 8.27 -8.22
C PHE A 132 -1.89 6.73 -8.39
N PRO A 133 -2.48 6.12 -9.43
CA PRO A 133 -2.39 4.67 -9.64
C PRO A 133 -0.96 4.16 -9.72
N PHE A 134 -0.08 4.89 -10.40
CA PHE A 134 1.33 4.51 -10.53
C PHE A 134 2.08 4.60 -9.22
N SER A 135 1.76 5.61 -8.40
CA SER A 135 2.33 5.77 -7.07
C SER A 135 1.90 4.66 -6.13
N VAL A 136 0.62 4.27 -6.18
CA VAL A 136 0.10 3.10 -5.45
C VAL A 136 0.79 1.83 -5.92
N TRP A 137 0.86 1.57 -7.23
CA TRP A 137 1.53 0.37 -7.73
C TRP A 137 3.01 0.30 -7.34
N TRP A 138 3.73 1.43 -7.35
CA TRP A 138 5.12 1.45 -6.90
C TRP A 138 5.25 1.05 -5.43
N LEU A 139 4.39 1.60 -4.58
CA LEU A 139 4.35 1.23 -3.16
C LEU A 139 3.97 -0.22 -2.97
N GLU A 140 2.91 -0.68 -3.64
CA GLU A 140 2.48 -2.07 -3.58
C GLU A 140 3.62 -3.00 -3.98
N ILE A 141 4.36 -2.71 -5.07
CA ILE A 141 5.54 -3.47 -5.48
C ILE A 141 6.55 -3.54 -4.33
N VAL A 142 6.97 -2.41 -3.78
CA VAL A 142 7.97 -2.36 -2.71
C VAL A 142 7.50 -3.14 -1.49
N GLU A 143 6.27 -2.92 -1.04
CA GLU A 143 5.64 -3.60 0.10
C GLU A 143 5.51 -5.10 -0.13
N GLY A 144 5.01 -5.50 -1.29
CA GLY A 144 4.84 -6.90 -1.65
C GLY A 144 6.16 -7.65 -1.70
N TYR A 145 7.22 -7.08 -2.27
CA TYR A 145 8.54 -7.72 -2.25
C TYR A 145 9.15 -7.77 -0.84
N ILE A 146 8.92 -6.77 0.01
CA ILE A 146 9.31 -6.84 1.43
C ILE A 146 8.58 -7.99 2.12
N LEU A 147 7.28 -8.14 1.91
CA LEU A 147 6.50 -9.23 2.49
C LEU A 147 6.92 -10.60 1.94
N ILE A 148 7.16 -10.72 0.64
CA ILE A 148 7.65 -11.96 0.02
C ILE A 148 9.05 -12.31 0.53
N PHE A 149 9.91 -11.31 0.77
CA PHE A 149 11.21 -11.52 1.41
C PHE A 149 11.06 -12.04 2.83
N LEU A 150 10.21 -11.41 3.65
CA LEU A 150 10.03 -11.77 5.05
C LEU A 150 9.33 -13.14 5.22
N PHE A 151 8.25 -13.37 4.49
CA PHE A 151 7.34 -14.51 4.71
C PHE A 151 7.38 -15.58 3.61
N GLY A 152 8.12 -15.37 2.54
CA GLY A 152 8.18 -16.27 1.39
C GLY A 152 6.97 -16.17 0.45
N LYS A 153 6.01 -15.29 0.74
CA LYS A 153 4.86 -14.94 -0.08
C LYS A 153 4.29 -13.60 0.35
N ASN A 154 3.48 -12.95 -0.50
CA ASN A 154 2.72 -11.78 -0.08
C ASN A 154 1.57 -12.26 0.81
N VAL A 155 1.63 -11.90 2.10
CA VAL A 155 0.62 -12.27 3.11
C VAL A 155 -0.44 -11.19 3.27
N ALA A 156 -0.28 -10.05 2.59
CA ALA A 156 -1.18 -8.91 2.71
C ALA A 156 -2.27 -8.97 1.64
N TRP A 157 -1.87 -9.05 0.38
CA TRP A 157 -2.76 -9.25 -0.76
C TRP A 157 -2.08 -10.10 -1.83
N GLU A 158 -2.87 -10.70 -2.71
CA GLU A 158 -2.35 -11.42 -3.86
C GLU A 158 -3.35 -11.34 -5.01
N TYR A 159 -2.94 -10.65 -6.08
CA TYR A 159 -3.73 -10.55 -7.30
C TYR A 159 -3.48 -11.74 -8.22
N LYS A 160 -4.53 -12.20 -8.90
CA LYS A 160 -4.48 -13.36 -9.79
C LYS A 160 -4.86 -12.96 -11.21
N GLY A 161 -4.65 -13.89 -12.14
CA GLY A 161 -5.02 -13.73 -13.54
C GLY A 161 -3.97 -13.02 -14.40
N LYS A 162 -4.37 -12.69 -15.63
CA LYS A 162 -3.43 -12.21 -16.67
C LYS A 162 -3.00 -10.75 -16.48
N ALA A 163 -3.78 -10.01 -15.71
CA ALA A 163 -3.53 -8.62 -15.38
C ALA A 163 -2.66 -8.46 -14.13
N ALA A 164 -2.31 -9.55 -13.44
CA ALA A 164 -1.46 -9.54 -12.27
C ALA A 164 0.02 -9.54 -12.66
N TYR A 165 0.80 -8.62 -12.10
CA TYR A 165 2.23 -8.46 -12.37
C TYR A 165 3.04 -8.53 -11.08
N PHE A 166 4.37 -8.65 -11.21
CA PHE A 166 5.31 -8.62 -10.07
C PHE A 166 4.97 -9.63 -8.97
N HIS A 167 4.83 -10.91 -9.34
CA HIS A 167 4.45 -12.00 -8.42
C HIS A 167 3.08 -11.79 -7.74
N GLY A 168 2.13 -11.18 -8.46
CA GLY A 168 0.77 -10.93 -7.94
C GLY A 168 0.70 -9.75 -6.98
N THR A 169 1.71 -8.89 -6.98
CA THR A 169 1.77 -7.74 -6.07
C THR A 169 0.93 -6.56 -6.56
N ILE A 170 0.73 -6.43 -7.87
CA ILE A 170 -0.17 -5.42 -8.45
C ILE A 170 -1.07 -6.07 -9.51
N THR A 171 -2.16 -5.39 -9.83
CA THR A 171 -2.99 -5.67 -11.01
C THR A 171 -3.38 -4.38 -11.73
N ILE A 172 -3.36 -4.41 -13.05
CA ILE A 172 -3.78 -3.26 -13.87
C ILE A 172 -5.30 -3.00 -13.79
N GLU A 173 -6.08 -4.00 -13.40
CA GLU A 173 -7.55 -3.90 -13.24
C GLU A 173 -7.95 -2.86 -12.17
N TYR A 174 -7.05 -2.57 -11.23
CA TYR A 174 -7.29 -1.59 -10.16
C TYR A 174 -6.95 -0.15 -10.56
N PHE A 175 -6.56 0.09 -11.82
CA PHE A 175 -6.25 1.44 -12.30
C PHE A 175 -7.40 2.45 -12.07
N VAL A 176 -8.63 2.08 -12.43
CA VAL A 176 -9.80 2.96 -12.29
C VAL A 176 -10.17 3.20 -10.82
N PRO A 177 -10.23 2.18 -9.94
CA PRO A 177 -10.36 2.40 -8.49
C PRO A 177 -9.31 3.34 -7.91
N TRP A 178 -8.04 3.18 -8.29
CA TRP A 178 -6.97 4.07 -7.81
C TRP A 178 -7.09 5.48 -8.36
N LEU A 179 -7.51 5.65 -9.61
CA LEU A 179 -7.79 6.98 -10.17
C LEU A 179 -8.90 7.69 -9.37
N GLY A 180 -9.97 6.95 -9.03
CA GLY A 180 -11.07 7.45 -8.20
C GLY A 180 -10.62 7.84 -6.79
N LEU A 181 -9.78 7.02 -6.16
CA LEU A 181 -9.23 7.31 -4.84
C LEU A 181 -8.31 8.56 -4.87
N GLY A 182 -7.47 8.69 -5.90
CA GLY A 182 -6.64 9.88 -6.11
C GLY A 182 -7.49 11.15 -6.24
N ALA A 183 -8.58 11.09 -7.00
CA ALA A 183 -9.53 12.20 -7.13
C ALA A 183 -10.21 12.54 -5.80
N ALA A 184 -10.64 11.54 -5.03
CA ALA A 184 -11.23 11.75 -3.72
C ALA A 184 -10.25 12.41 -2.73
N ILE A 185 -8.99 11.97 -2.70
CA ILE A 185 -7.95 12.55 -1.87
C ILE A 185 -7.66 14.00 -2.28
N GLU A 186 -7.59 14.29 -3.58
CA GLU A 186 -7.37 15.65 -4.07
C GLU A 186 -8.50 16.61 -3.65
N LEU A 187 -9.75 16.16 -3.76
CA LEU A 187 -10.91 16.97 -3.35
C LEU A 187 -10.96 17.22 -1.83
N LEU A 188 -10.50 16.25 -1.03
CA LEU A 188 -10.52 16.35 0.43
C LEU A 188 -9.26 17.03 1.00
N TRP A 189 -8.28 17.34 0.15
CA TRP A 189 -6.97 17.78 0.61
C TRP A 189 -7.04 19.10 1.39
N ASP A 190 -7.60 20.13 0.77
CA ASP A 190 -7.62 21.47 1.37
C ASP A 190 -8.62 21.56 2.52
N SER A 191 -9.78 20.92 2.39
CA SER A 191 -10.90 21.08 3.32
C SER A 191 -10.81 20.22 4.58
N LEU A 192 -9.96 19.19 4.58
CA LEU A 192 -9.87 18.25 5.70
C LEU A 192 -8.42 17.95 6.06
N ILE A 193 -7.60 17.57 5.07
CA ILE A 193 -6.26 17.06 5.35
C ILE A 193 -5.31 18.19 5.78
N LEU A 194 -5.31 19.33 5.08
CA LEU A 194 -4.46 20.46 5.44
C LEU A 194 -4.81 21.07 6.80
N ASP A 195 -6.09 21.16 7.13
CA ASP A 195 -6.53 21.74 8.40
C ASP A 195 -6.15 20.85 9.60
N LEU A 196 -6.32 19.53 9.47
CA LEU A 196 -5.84 18.56 10.48
C LEU A 196 -4.31 18.64 10.69
N ILE A 197 -3.54 18.83 9.62
CA ILE A 197 -2.08 18.99 9.70
C ILE A 197 -1.71 20.29 10.41
N LYS A 198 -2.39 21.40 10.10
CA LYS A 198 -2.16 22.70 10.72
C LYS A 198 -2.46 22.67 12.22
N GLU A 199 -3.61 22.13 12.61
CA GLU A 199 -4.00 21.96 14.02
C GLU A 199 -3.03 21.05 14.79
N GLY A 200 -2.58 19.96 14.17
CA GLY A 200 -1.57 19.07 14.74
C GLY A 200 -0.21 19.72 14.96
N ARG A 201 0.18 20.70 14.13
CA ARG A 201 1.42 21.47 14.31
C ARG A 201 1.31 22.51 15.43
N CYS A 202 0.14 23.15 15.57
CA CYS A 202 -0.08 24.15 16.63
C CYS A 202 -0.13 23.53 18.03
N SER A 203 -0.65 22.30 18.16
CA SER A 203 -0.73 21.59 19.44
C SER A 203 0.58 20.94 19.90
N GLY A 204 1.55 20.73 18.99
CA GLY A 204 2.88 20.19 19.32
C GLY A 204 3.92 21.23 19.75
N GLN A 205 3.56 22.52 19.80
CA GLN A 205 4.45 23.63 20.19
C GLN A 205 4.15 24.20 21.59
N SER A 206 3.18 23.63 22.32
CA SER A 206 2.80 24.02 23.68
C SER A 206 3.43 23.14 24.75
#